data_AF-A0A0W0Y9K9-F1
#
_entry.id   AF-A0A0W0Y9K9-F1
#
_cell.length_a   1.000
_cell.length_b   1.000
_cell.length_c   1.000
_cell.angle_alpha   90.00
_cell.angle_beta   90.00
_cell.angle_gamma   90.00
#
_symmetry.space_group_name_H-M   'P 1'
#
loop_
_entity.id
_entity.type
_entity.pdbx_description
1 polymer ?
#
loop_
_entity_poly.entity_id
_entity_poly.type
_entity_poly.pdbx_seq_one_letter_code
_entity_poly.pdbx_strand_id
1 'polypeptide(L)'
;MINTFSFCTKSLVLVTSVCAMTSFALAASPSIPVPIYGSYIRYLDRAKQTFNGEPNPNSRPTKQKEDFFTVCKASGCVAHTPNLYAPPGAPKYIDYHWKNNRWELKASHLFNCNNGSKVKSTLFEFFTPNGDGSFSGQRSIKIEGAGCPEEGPGVYKIPFKLTPA
;
A
#
# COMPACT_ATOMS: atom_id res chain seq x y z
N MET A 1 -15.73 -59.98 62.25
CA MET A 1 -16.98 -60.54 61.68
C MET A 1 -17.57 -59.50 60.75
N ILE A 2 -17.88 -59.92 59.52
CA ILE A 2 -18.32 -59.11 58.39
C ILE A 2 -19.69 -58.49 58.69
N ASN A 3 -19.90 -57.22 58.34
CA ASN A 3 -21.14 -56.84 57.67
C ASN A 3 -21.00 -55.56 56.82
N THR A 4 -21.41 -55.75 55.58
CA THR A 4 -21.32 -54.89 54.40
C THR A 4 -22.47 -53.88 54.42
N PHE A 5 -22.19 -52.59 54.26
CA PHE A 5 -23.21 -51.58 53.96
C PHE A 5 -23.21 -51.28 52.46
N SER A 6 -24.31 -51.62 51.80
CA SER A 6 -24.57 -51.32 50.40
C SER A 6 -25.22 -49.93 50.31
N PHE A 7 -24.49 -48.95 49.77
CA PHE A 7 -25.04 -47.63 49.43
C PHE A 7 -25.39 -47.60 47.95
N CYS A 8 -26.67 -47.37 47.67
CA CYS A 8 -27.23 -47.20 46.34
C CYS A 8 -26.90 -45.77 45.84
N THR A 9 -25.83 -45.63 45.06
CA THR A 9 -25.42 -44.36 44.45
C THR A 9 -26.30 -44.07 43.24
N LYS A 10 -27.16 -43.06 43.32
CA LYS A 10 -27.90 -42.52 42.16
C LYS A 10 -26.96 -41.69 41.30
N SER A 11 -26.71 -42.15 40.08
CA SER A 11 -25.96 -41.42 39.04
C SER A 11 -26.65 -40.10 38.68
N LEU A 12 -25.95 -38.99 38.87
CA LEU A 12 -26.34 -37.67 38.36
C LEU A 12 -25.71 -37.49 36.98
N VAL A 13 -26.52 -37.56 35.92
CA VAL A 13 -26.08 -37.28 34.54
C VAL A 13 -26.05 -35.76 34.36
N LEU A 14 -24.85 -35.18 34.25
CA LEU A 14 -24.64 -33.77 33.96
C LEU A 14 -24.70 -33.54 32.45
N VAL A 15 -25.79 -32.98 31.94
CA VAL A 15 -25.92 -32.58 30.53
C VAL A 15 -25.24 -31.23 30.36
N THR A 16 -24.01 -31.21 29.85
CA THR A 16 -23.31 -29.98 29.46
C THR A 16 -23.85 -29.46 28.13
N SER A 17 -24.67 -28.41 28.18
CA SER A 17 -25.11 -27.66 27.01
C SER A 17 -23.93 -26.85 26.46
N VAL A 18 -23.43 -27.23 25.28
CA VAL A 18 -22.41 -26.46 24.55
C VAL A 18 -23.14 -25.38 23.76
N CYS A 19 -23.10 -24.14 24.26
CA CYS A 19 -23.55 -22.97 23.52
C CYS A 19 -22.56 -22.72 22.37
N ALA A 20 -22.92 -23.11 21.16
CA ALA A 20 -22.18 -22.76 19.95
C ALA A 20 -22.32 -21.25 19.71
N MET A 21 -21.32 -20.47 20.15
CA MET A 21 -21.20 -19.06 19.76
C MET A 21 -20.86 -18.99 18.27
N THR A 22 -21.88 -18.79 17.43
CA THR A 22 -21.69 -18.39 16.04
C THR A 22 -21.15 -16.97 16.01
N SER A 23 -19.83 -16.83 15.88
CA SER A 23 -19.18 -15.54 15.64
C SER A 23 -19.65 -14.99 14.29
N PHE A 24 -20.58 -14.04 14.32
CA PHE A 24 -20.84 -13.20 13.15
C PHE A 24 -19.61 -12.33 12.93
N ALA A 25 -18.76 -12.72 11.99
CA ALA A 25 -17.74 -11.83 11.48
C ALA A 25 -18.47 -10.64 10.84
N LEU A 26 -18.51 -9.49 11.54
CA LEU A 26 -18.90 -8.23 10.94
C LEU A 26 -17.94 -7.99 9.77
N ALA A 27 -18.45 -8.15 8.55
CA ALA A 27 -17.73 -7.75 7.35
C ALA A 27 -17.41 -6.27 7.50
N ALA A 28 -16.13 -5.91 7.59
CA ALA A 28 -15.69 -4.53 7.58
C ALA A 28 -16.29 -3.87 6.32
N SER A 29 -17.09 -2.82 6.50
CA SER A 29 -17.66 -2.10 5.37
C SER A 29 -16.52 -1.69 4.43
N PRO A 30 -16.63 -1.95 3.10
CA PRO A 30 -15.64 -1.49 2.16
C PRO A 30 -15.50 0.01 2.34
N SER A 31 -14.29 0.50 2.57
CA SER A 31 -14.09 1.93 2.68
C SER A 31 -14.45 2.60 1.37
N ILE A 32 -15.38 3.54 1.44
CA ILE A 32 -15.77 4.33 0.29
C ILE A 32 -14.52 5.09 -0.18
N PRO A 33 -14.08 4.91 -1.43
CA PRO A 33 -12.91 5.59 -1.93
C PRO A 33 -13.14 7.09 -1.98
N VAL A 34 -12.11 7.85 -1.64
CA VAL A 34 -12.06 9.28 -1.97
C VAL A 34 -11.45 9.39 -3.37
N PRO A 35 -12.27 9.66 -4.40
CA PRO A 35 -11.76 9.68 -5.77
C PRO A 35 -10.85 10.88 -5.99
N ILE A 36 -9.91 10.72 -6.91
CA ILE A 36 -9.01 11.77 -7.38
C ILE A 36 -9.34 12.12 -8.83
N TYR A 37 -9.53 13.42 -9.11
CA TYR A 37 -9.87 13.96 -10.43
C TYR A 37 -9.18 15.30 -10.68
N GLY A 38 -8.76 15.54 -11.92
CA GLY A 38 -8.19 16.81 -12.37
C GLY A 38 -6.66 16.85 -12.30
N SER A 39 -6.12 18.06 -12.45
CA SER A 39 -4.68 18.31 -12.40
C SER A 39 -4.18 18.48 -10.97
N TYR A 40 -3.05 17.84 -10.66
CA TYR A 40 -2.34 17.98 -9.39
C TYR A 40 -0.87 18.32 -9.63
N ILE A 41 -0.28 19.08 -8.71
CA ILE A 41 1.16 19.17 -8.55
C ILE A 41 1.59 18.12 -7.53
N ARG A 42 2.36 17.14 -8.01
CA ARG A 42 3.13 16.24 -7.15
C ARG A 42 4.37 16.96 -6.65
N TYR A 43 4.52 17.06 -5.34
CA TYR A 43 5.74 17.47 -4.67
C TYR A 43 6.40 16.26 -4.00
N LEU A 44 7.48 15.74 -4.58
CA LEU A 44 8.37 14.74 -3.98
C LEU A 44 9.34 15.45 -3.04
N ASP A 45 9.21 15.23 -1.73
CA ASP A 45 10.07 15.84 -0.71
C ASP A 45 11.43 15.12 -0.64
N ARG A 46 12.28 15.41 -1.63
CA ARG A 46 13.60 14.77 -1.78
C ARG A 46 14.59 15.15 -0.70
N ALA A 47 14.34 16.24 0.04
CA ALA A 47 15.12 16.57 1.23
C ALA A 47 14.90 15.54 2.36
N LYS A 48 13.72 14.89 2.38
CA LYS A 48 13.38 13.81 3.32
C LYS A 48 13.53 12.40 2.72
N GLN A 49 14.26 12.28 1.61
CA GLN A 49 14.54 10.96 1.06
C GLN A 49 15.45 10.18 2.02
N THR A 50 15.17 8.88 2.17
CA THR A 50 16.03 7.93 2.88
C THR A 50 16.40 6.77 1.98
N PHE A 51 17.54 6.12 2.24
CA PHE A 51 17.93 4.82 1.70
C PHE A 51 18.19 3.85 2.86
N ASN A 52 17.46 2.74 2.90
CA ASN A 52 17.51 1.77 4.02
C ASN A 52 17.27 2.38 5.42
N GLY A 53 16.57 3.52 5.48
CA GLY A 53 16.28 4.24 6.73
C GLY A 53 17.23 5.42 7.00
N GLU A 54 18.41 5.43 6.38
CA GLU A 54 19.39 6.52 6.52
C GLU A 54 19.06 7.70 5.60
N PRO A 55 19.27 8.96 6.03
CA PRO A 55 19.09 10.13 5.18
C PRO A 55 19.91 10.02 3.88
N ASN A 56 19.24 10.22 2.74
CA ASN A 56 19.85 10.23 1.41
C ASN A 56 19.18 11.32 0.55
N PRO A 57 19.39 12.61 0.86
CA PRO A 57 18.77 13.70 0.13
C PRO A 57 19.31 13.80 -1.30
N ASN A 58 18.49 14.30 -2.24
CA ASN A 58 18.93 14.50 -3.63
C ASN A 58 18.35 15.77 -4.27
N SER A 59 19.06 16.29 -5.28
CA SER A 59 18.75 17.54 -5.98
C SER A 59 17.87 17.39 -7.22
N ARG A 60 17.35 16.19 -7.52
CA ARG A 60 16.47 15.97 -8.67
C ARG A 60 15.20 16.83 -8.53
N PRO A 61 14.50 17.17 -9.64
CA PRO A 61 13.26 17.93 -9.57
C PRO A 61 12.24 17.34 -8.59
N THR A 62 11.63 18.21 -7.78
CA THR A 62 10.67 17.84 -6.73
C THR A 62 9.22 18.05 -7.17
N LYS A 63 8.95 18.91 -8.14
CA LYS A 63 7.59 19.23 -8.61
C LYS A 63 7.31 18.61 -9.98
N GLN A 64 6.15 17.97 -10.13
CA GLN A 64 5.67 17.41 -11.40
C GLN A 64 4.16 17.62 -11.50
N LYS A 65 3.66 18.07 -12.66
CA LYS A 65 2.20 18.14 -12.91
C LYS A 65 1.72 16.77 -13.39
N GLU A 66 0.62 16.29 -12.82
CA GLU A 66 -0.02 15.02 -13.15
C GLU A 66 -1.53 15.19 -13.23
N ASP A 67 -2.16 14.59 -14.23
CA ASP A 67 -3.61 14.59 -14.39
C ASP A 67 -4.17 13.24 -13.92
N PHE A 68 -5.27 13.28 -13.17
CA PHE A 68 -5.91 12.10 -12.61
C PHE A 68 -7.38 12.00 -13.01
N PHE A 69 -7.85 10.76 -13.14
CA PHE A 69 -9.27 10.44 -13.11
C PHE A 69 -9.51 9.10 -12.43
N THR A 70 -10.63 8.97 -11.73
CA THR A 70 -11.01 7.73 -11.02
C THR A 70 -12.17 7.03 -11.72
N VAL A 71 -12.03 5.72 -11.92
CA VAL A 71 -13.08 4.82 -12.41
C VAL A 71 -13.39 3.79 -11.33
N CYS A 72 -14.67 3.71 -10.94
CA CYS A 72 -15.17 2.75 -9.97
C CYS A 72 -16.08 1.72 -10.66
N LYS A 73 -15.84 0.44 -10.37
CA LYS A 73 -16.67 -0.70 -10.80
C LYS A 73 -16.98 -1.57 -9.59
N ALA A 74 -17.83 -2.60 -9.78
CA ALA A 74 -18.13 -3.58 -8.73
C ALA A 74 -16.87 -4.27 -8.17
N SER A 75 -15.80 -4.40 -8.97
CA SER A 75 -14.51 -4.98 -8.57
C SER A 75 -13.61 -4.03 -7.77
N GLY A 76 -14.02 -2.78 -7.54
CA GLY A 76 -13.25 -1.75 -6.87
C GLY A 76 -12.99 -0.52 -7.74
N CYS A 77 -12.17 0.39 -7.21
CA CYS A 77 -11.84 1.65 -7.88
C CYS A 77 -10.37 1.74 -8.25
N VAL A 78 -10.13 2.37 -9.40
CA VAL A 78 -8.81 2.63 -9.96
C VAL A 78 -8.69 4.11 -10.30
N ALA A 79 -7.64 4.75 -9.83
CA ALA A 79 -7.24 6.08 -10.25
C ALA A 79 -6.17 5.94 -11.34
N HIS A 80 -6.34 6.68 -12.43
CA HIS A 80 -5.50 6.62 -13.61
C HIS A 80 -4.77 7.94 -13.78
N THR A 81 -3.49 7.89 -14.15
CA THR A 81 -2.75 9.06 -14.64
C THR A 81 -2.00 8.72 -15.92
N PRO A 82 -1.90 9.63 -16.91
CA PRO A 82 -1.19 9.35 -18.16
C PRO A 82 0.26 8.89 -17.93
N ASN A 83 0.66 7.80 -18.58
CA ASN A 83 2.04 7.34 -18.59
C ASN A 83 2.82 8.06 -19.70
N LEU A 84 3.18 9.32 -19.47
CA LEU A 84 3.76 10.21 -20.50
C LEU A 84 5.10 9.73 -21.08
N TYR A 85 5.77 8.80 -20.41
CA TYR A 85 7.07 8.26 -20.82
C TYR A 85 7.02 6.75 -21.09
N ALA A 86 5.83 6.21 -21.33
CA ALA A 86 5.63 4.80 -21.68
C ALA A 86 6.41 4.46 -22.96
N PRO A 87 7.28 3.43 -22.98
CA PRO A 87 7.80 2.91 -24.23
C PRO A 87 6.69 2.28 -25.08
N PRO A 88 6.89 2.08 -26.39
CA PRO A 88 5.92 1.38 -27.24
C PRO A 88 5.49 0.04 -26.64
N GLY A 89 4.19 -0.18 -26.56
CA GLY A 89 3.59 -1.40 -25.98
C GLY A 89 3.42 -1.39 -24.45
N ALA A 90 3.89 -0.37 -23.73
CA ALA A 90 3.60 -0.21 -22.31
C ALA A 90 2.18 0.34 -22.05
N PRO A 91 1.62 0.13 -20.85
CA PRO A 91 0.31 0.68 -20.50
C PRO A 91 0.22 2.19 -20.67
N LYS A 92 -0.89 2.66 -21.26
CA LYS A 92 -1.19 4.08 -21.50
C LYS A 92 -1.31 4.89 -20.20
N TYR A 93 -1.75 4.25 -19.13
CA TYR A 93 -1.95 4.86 -17.82
C TYR A 93 -1.12 4.15 -16.76
N ILE A 94 -0.75 4.90 -15.73
CA ILE A 94 -0.31 4.38 -14.45
C ILE A 94 -1.55 4.27 -13.57
N ASP A 95 -1.79 3.07 -13.06
CA ASP A 95 -3.00 2.72 -12.32
C ASP A 95 -2.70 2.60 -10.82
N TYR A 96 -3.46 3.33 -10.02
CA TYR A 96 -3.48 3.21 -8.56
C TYR A 96 -4.78 2.55 -8.14
N HIS A 97 -4.68 1.46 -7.39
CA HIS A 97 -5.85 0.72 -6.91
C HIS A 97 -6.23 1.20 -5.50
N TRP A 98 -7.52 1.39 -5.25
CA TRP A 98 -7.99 1.67 -3.90
C TRP A 98 -7.89 0.43 -3.03
N LYS A 99 -7.13 0.52 -1.94
CA LYS A 99 -6.94 -0.57 -0.98
C LYS A 99 -6.56 0.01 0.38
N ASN A 100 -7.11 -0.54 1.47
CA ASN A 100 -6.75 -0.16 2.84
C ASN A 100 -6.82 1.36 3.08
N ASN A 101 -7.88 2.02 2.61
CA ASN A 101 -8.14 3.45 2.75
C ASN A 101 -7.12 4.36 2.07
N ARG A 102 -6.42 3.85 1.05
CA ARG A 102 -5.42 4.60 0.28
C ARG A 102 -5.38 4.12 -1.16
N TRP A 103 -4.83 4.94 -2.02
CA TRP A 103 -4.47 4.57 -3.38
C TRP A 103 -3.10 3.89 -3.36
N GLU A 104 -2.95 2.72 -3.99
CA GLU A 104 -1.70 1.95 -4.04
C GLU A 104 -1.28 1.62 -5.47
N LEU A 105 0.01 1.73 -5.77
CA LEU A 105 0.64 1.30 -7.02
C LEU A 105 1.79 0.34 -6.72
N LYS A 106 1.93 -0.69 -7.56
CA LYS A 106 3.16 -1.49 -7.67
C LYS A 106 3.51 -1.66 -9.14
N ALA A 107 4.72 -1.26 -9.52
CA ALA A 107 5.18 -1.35 -10.91
C ALA A 107 6.65 -1.72 -11.00
N SER A 108 7.02 -2.39 -12.09
CA SER A 108 8.43 -2.52 -12.48
C SER A 108 8.98 -1.16 -12.90
N HIS A 109 10.20 -0.85 -12.49
CA HIS A 109 10.84 0.43 -12.74
C HIS A 109 12.33 0.23 -13.07
N LEU A 110 12.88 1.08 -13.95
CA LEU A 110 14.33 1.18 -14.15
C LEU A 110 14.85 2.39 -13.38
N PHE A 111 15.60 2.12 -12.32
CA PHE A 111 16.19 3.17 -11.49
C PHE A 111 17.52 3.63 -12.08
N ASN A 112 17.72 4.94 -12.16
CA ASN A 112 18.98 5.53 -12.61
C ASN A 112 19.90 5.75 -11.39
N CYS A 113 21.00 5.01 -11.32
CA CYS A 113 22.05 5.17 -10.32
C CYS A 113 22.84 6.47 -10.55
N ASN A 114 23.62 6.90 -9.56
CA ASN A 114 24.37 8.16 -9.60
C ASN A 114 25.44 8.18 -10.71
N ASN A 115 26.05 7.05 -11.01
CA ASN A 115 27.01 6.91 -12.11
C ASN A 115 26.34 6.77 -13.50
N GLY A 116 25.02 6.96 -13.60
CA GLY A 116 24.27 6.90 -14.85
C GLY A 116 23.83 5.49 -15.28
N SER A 117 24.30 4.44 -14.61
CA SER A 117 23.83 3.07 -14.87
C SER A 117 22.35 2.90 -14.51
N LYS A 118 21.68 1.95 -15.17
CA LYS A 118 20.26 1.64 -14.91
C LYS A 118 20.14 0.25 -14.30
N VAL A 119 19.43 0.15 -13.19
CA VAL A 119 19.18 -1.11 -12.50
C VAL A 119 17.70 -1.42 -12.43
N LYS A 120 17.35 -2.70 -12.48
CA LYS A 120 15.97 -3.15 -12.28
C LYS A 120 15.55 -2.86 -10.84
N SER A 121 14.33 -2.39 -10.69
CA SER A 121 13.75 -2.03 -9.40
C SER A 121 12.24 -2.23 -9.41
N THR A 122 11.66 -2.31 -8.22
CA THR A 122 10.21 -2.27 -8.04
C THR A 122 9.81 -0.96 -7.39
N LEU A 123 8.94 -0.21 -8.05
CA LEU A 123 8.29 0.99 -7.53
C LEU A 123 7.03 0.59 -6.77
N PHE A 124 6.91 1.10 -5.55
CA PHE A 124 5.69 1.06 -4.76
C PHE A 124 5.30 2.49 -4.41
N GLU A 125 4.04 2.83 -4.55
CA GLU A 125 3.52 4.09 -4.06
C GLU A 125 2.24 3.87 -3.30
N PHE A 126 2.00 4.74 -2.33
CA PHE A 126 0.66 4.94 -1.84
C PHE A 126 0.39 6.40 -1.54
N PHE A 127 -0.88 6.80 -1.58
CA PHE A 127 -1.32 8.11 -1.11
C PHE A 127 -2.73 8.07 -0.52
N THR A 128 -2.96 8.94 0.47
CA THR A 128 -4.17 9.01 1.28
C THR A 128 -4.75 10.42 1.20
N PRO A 129 -6.08 10.59 1.09
CA PRO A 129 -6.71 11.91 1.11
C PRO A 129 -6.50 12.62 2.45
N ASN A 130 -6.28 13.93 2.41
CA ASN A 130 -6.15 14.78 3.60
C ASN A 130 -7.48 15.44 4.01
N GLY A 131 -8.52 15.36 3.17
CA GLY A 131 -9.85 15.96 3.41
C GLY A 131 -10.02 17.39 2.88
N ASP A 132 -8.93 18.04 2.48
CA ASP A 132 -8.90 19.39 1.88
C ASP A 132 -8.73 19.36 0.35
N GLY A 133 -8.93 18.20 -0.28
CA GLY A 133 -8.67 17.96 -1.70
C GLY A 133 -7.20 17.62 -2.02
N SER A 134 -6.27 17.76 -1.07
CA SER A 134 -4.90 17.30 -1.23
C SER A 134 -4.72 15.85 -0.77
N PHE A 135 -3.59 15.25 -1.15
CA PHE A 135 -3.20 13.90 -0.73
C PHE A 135 -1.77 13.89 -0.19
N SER A 136 -1.52 13.05 0.80
CA SER A 136 -0.19 12.75 1.32
C SER A 136 0.20 11.31 0.97
N GLY A 137 1.45 11.08 0.59
CA GLY A 137 1.89 9.77 0.15
C GLY A 137 3.37 9.49 0.37
N GLN A 138 3.77 8.28 0.00
CA GLN A 138 5.16 7.84 -0.01
C GLN A 138 5.43 7.04 -1.28
N ARG A 139 6.55 7.37 -1.92
CA ARG A 139 7.17 6.59 -2.99
C ARG A 139 8.29 5.74 -2.39
N SER A 140 8.24 4.44 -2.64
CA SER A 140 9.31 3.51 -2.29
C SER A 140 9.88 2.87 -3.55
N ILE A 141 11.20 2.82 -3.67
CA ILE A 141 11.86 2.18 -4.82
C ILE A 141 12.78 1.10 -4.25
N LYS A 142 12.41 -0.16 -4.48
CA LYS A 142 13.21 -1.31 -4.08
C LYS A 142 14.17 -1.66 -5.20
N ILE A 143 15.46 -1.51 -4.93
CA ILE A 143 16.56 -1.93 -5.80
C ILE A 143 16.86 -3.41 -5.51
N GLU A 144 16.91 -4.23 -6.56
CA GLU A 144 17.12 -5.68 -6.46
C GLU A 144 18.50 -6.11 -6.99
N GLY A 145 18.86 -7.37 -6.78
CA GLY A 145 20.12 -7.95 -7.26
C GLY A 145 21.35 -7.31 -6.62
N ALA A 146 22.38 -7.01 -7.43
CA ALA A 146 23.60 -6.33 -6.97
C ALA A 146 23.38 -4.84 -6.65
N GLY A 147 22.27 -4.26 -7.13
CA GLY A 147 21.91 -2.87 -6.94
C GLY A 147 22.82 -1.85 -7.61
N CYS A 148 22.78 -0.61 -7.13
CA CYS A 148 23.59 0.46 -7.70
C CYS A 148 25.06 0.30 -7.30
N PRO A 149 26.03 0.59 -8.18
CA PRO A 149 27.43 0.61 -7.80
C PRO A 149 27.66 1.51 -6.58
N GLU A 150 28.50 1.05 -5.64
CA GLU A 150 28.82 1.69 -4.35
C GLU A 150 27.70 1.72 -3.30
N GLU A 151 26.43 1.60 -3.70
CA GLU A 151 25.27 1.64 -2.80
C GLU A 151 24.68 0.25 -2.51
N GLY A 152 24.79 -0.67 -3.45
CA GLY A 152 24.23 -2.02 -3.35
C GLY A 152 22.69 -2.05 -3.50
N PRO A 153 22.05 -3.18 -3.14
CA PRO A 153 20.60 -3.29 -3.10
C PRO A 153 20.01 -2.58 -1.87
N GLY A 154 18.74 -2.19 -1.96
CA GLY A 154 18.08 -1.53 -0.84
C GLY A 154 16.76 -0.86 -1.22
N VAL A 155 16.26 -0.02 -0.33
CA VAL A 155 14.97 0.65 -0.49
C VAL A 155 15.12 2.15 -0.28
N TYR A 156 14.87 2.90 -1.34
CA TYR A 156 14.60 4.32 -1.24
C TYR A 156 13.18 4.56 -0.73
N LYS A 157 13.01 5.57 0.12
CA LYS A 157 11.69 6.10 0.50
C LYS A 157 11.69 7.61 0.35
N ILE A 158 10.66 8.15 -0.30
CA ILE A 158 10.49 9.58 -0.59
C ILE A 158 9.05 9.96 -0.22
N PRO A 159 8.84 10.78 0.82
CA PRO A 159 7.52 11.35 1.09
C PRO A 159 7.08 12.26 -0.06
N PHE A 160 5.78 12.33 -0.33
CA PHE A 160 5.26 13.26 -1.33
C PHE A 160 3.89 13.80 -0.96
N LYS A 161 3.51 14.89 -1.63
CA LYS A 161 2.16 15.47 -1.59
C LYS A 161 1.61 15.62 -3.01
N LEU A 162 0.31 15.47 -3.16
CA LEU A 162 -0.44 15.91 -4.35
C LEU A 162 -1.31 17.08 -3.91
N THR A 163 -1.12 18.24 -4.53
CA THR A 163 -1.97 19.42 -4.32
C THR A 163 -2.67 19.75 -5.62
N PRO A 164 -3.97 20.10 -5.62
CA PRO A 164 -4.63 20.60 -6.81
C PRO A 164 -3.79 21.70 -7.49
N ALA A 165 -3.70 21.64 -8.83
CA ALA A 165 -2.86 22.52 -9.63
C ALA A 165 -3.54 23.86 -9.97
#